data_AF-A0A9D7PA91-F1
#
_entry.id   AF-A0A9D7PA91-F1
#
_cell.length_a   1.000
_cell.length_b   1.000
_cell.length_c   1.000
_cell.angle_alpha   90.00
_cell.angle_beta   90.00
_cell.angle_gamma   90.00
#
_symmetry.space_group_name_H-M   'P 1'
#
loop_
_entity.id
_entity.type
_entity.pdbx_description
1 polymer ?
#
loop_
_entity_poly.entity_id
_entity_poly.type
_entity_poly.pdbx_seq_one_letter_code
_entity_poly.pdbx_strand_id
1 'polypeptide(L)'
;MTDTAAPDSTHVPSWAGPETEERVEALLGQMTIDEKIAYVTGEVNWNYGFYARALERLGLPAIQMADGPAGVRINKGDVHAGTATMLPAPIALAATWDPENAHEYGSIIGAECHATDHNVSLGPAVDIARVPVGGRTFESYGEDPVLTSRIGVAFVQGVQSHGVQACAKHYAINNQEDHRSSVNAVIDERTMHELYLPSFEALIQEGEVASMMASFNRINGEFACDNATLLRDILRDRFGFRGWIMSDYGANHSTATAANAGLDQEQPGEGHWGGQLWHAWNNGEVSEAVLDEKVRNILRPLVGMGQIENLAVIEEFDVDGHHDVAQRIAEEGMVLLRNDGVLPLSGVRKVALIGPDVDGVGAQGGGSSMVRGTKGVSPSRASATRSATTSRSPSRTAPTR
;
A
#
# COMPACT_ATOMS: atom_id res chain seq x y z
N MET A 1 25.69 24.49 9.34
CA MET A 1 24.48 25.30 9.20
C MET A 1 24.29 25.58 7.73
N THR A 2 23.77 24.60 7.01
CA THR A 2 23.25 24.81 5.65
C THR A 2 21.76 24.97 5.82
N ASP A 3 21.29 26.15 5.47
CA ASP A 3 19.91 26.60 5.47
C ASP A 3 19.13 25.72 4.48
N THR A 4 18.54 24.63 4.98
CA THR A 4 17.52 23.88 4.24
C THR A 4 16.27 24.73 4.33
N ALA A 5 15.99 25.50 3.28
CA ALA A 5 14.72 26.16 3.09
C ALA A 5 13.60 25.16 3.44
N ALA A 6 12.66 25.58 4.29
CA ALA A 6 11.48 24.78 4.58
C ALA A 6 10.84 24.37 3.24
N PRO A 7 10.47 23.08 3.05
CA PRO A 7 9.80 22.65 1.83
C PRO A 7 8.59 23.56 1.59
N ASP A 8 8.38 23.90 0.33
CA ASP A 8 7.28 24.77 -0.09
C ASP A 8 5.96 24.04 0.20
N SER A 9 5.36 24.32 1.36
CA SER A 9 4.09 23.74 1.84
C SER A 9 2.87 24.13 0.99
N THR A 10 3.13 24.66 -0.22
CA THR A 10 2.16 25.14 -1.19
C THR A 10 1.89 24.15 -2.32
N HIS A 11 2.57 23.01 -2.38
CA HIS A 11 2.24 21.98 -3.37
C HIS A 11 0.80 21.48 -3.14
N VAL A 12 -0.04 21.69 -4.15
CA VAL A 12 -1.41 21.19 -4.21
C VAL A 12 -1.43 20.08 -5.24
N PRO A 13 -1.78 18.83 -4.85
CA PRO A 13 -1.90 17.72 -5.78
C PRO A 13 -2.84 18.05 -6.95
N SER A 14 -2.61 17.45 -8.11
CA SER A 14 -3.41 17.70 -9.32
C SER A 14 -4.90 17.40 -9.11
N TRP A 15 -5.22 16.47 -8.20
CA TRP A 15 -6.59 16.09 -7.83
C TRP A 15 -7.20 17.01 -6.74
N ALA A 16 -6.45 17.91 -6.12
CA ALA A 16 -6.91 18.75 -5.00
C ALA A 16 -7.14 20.24 -5.38
N GLY A 17 -7.50 20.53 -6.63
CA GLY A 17 -7.71 21.90 -7.11
C GLY A 17 -8.97 22.59 -6.56
N PRO A 18 -9.16 23.90 -6.83
CA PRO A 18 -10.30 24.67 -6.32
C PRO A 18 -11.68 24.11 -6.68
N GLU A 19 -11.84 23.57 -7.89
CA GLU A 19 -13.09 22.93 -8.33
C GLU A 19 -13.40 21.66 -7.52
N THR A 20 -12.36 20.88 -7.19
CA THR A 20 -12.48 19.74 -6.27
C THR A 20 -12.97 20.20 -4.91
N GLU A 21 -12.33 21.22 -4.32
CA GLU A 21 -12.70 21.71 -2.98
C GLU A 21 -14.14 22.25 -2.95
N GLU A 22 -14.57 23.04 -3.95
CA GLU A 22 -15.96 23.53 -4.02
C GLU A 22 -16.96 22.37 -4.03
N ARG A 23 -16.70 21.33 -4.81
CA ARG A 23 -17.56 20.16 -4.89
C ARG A 23 -17.54 19.32 -3.61
N VAL A 24 -16.37 19.20 -2.97
CA VAL A 24 -16.23 18.52 -1.66
C VAL A 24 -17.07 19.23 -0.60
N GLU A 25 -16.99 20.57 -0.50
CA GLU A 25 -17.81 21.33 0.45
C GLU A 25 -19.31 21.20 0.17
N ALA A 26 -19.71 21.18 -1.10
CA ALA A 26 -21.10 21.00 -1.48
C ALA A 26 -21.65 19.62 -1.09
N LEU A 27 -20.85 18.56 -1.22
CA LEU A 27 -21.21 17.21 -0.77
C LEU A 27 -21.25 17.12 0.76
N LEU A 28 -20.20 17.61 1.42
CA LEU A 28 -20.07 17.62 2.87
C LEU A 28 -21.22 18.37 3.56
N GLY A 29 -21.61 19.53 3.03
CA GLY A 29 -22.71 20.34 3.55
C GLY A 29 -24.09 19.67 3.46
N GLN A 30 -24.21 18.57 2.71
CA GLN A 30 -25.44 17.78 2.62
C GLN A 30 -25.43 16.56 3.55
N MET A 31 -24.30 16.19 4.16
CA MET A 31 -24.19 15.00 5.01
C MET A 31 -24.74 15.26 6.41
N THR A 32 -25.50 14.29 6.95
CA THR A 32 -25.87 14.29 8.36
C THR A 32 -24.69 13.83 9.22
N ILE A 33 -24.75 14.08 10.54
CA ILE A 33 -23.73 13.59 11.48
C ILE A 33 -23.60 12.07 11.43
N ASP A 34 -24.73 11.35 11.37
CA ASP A 34 -24.71 9.88 11.31
C ASP A 34 -24.03 9.39 10.03
N GLU A 35 -24.25 10.07 8.89
CA GLU A 35 -23.57 9.76 7.63
C GLU A 35 -22.07 10.08 7.71
N LYS A 36 -21.68 11.23 8.30
CA LYS A 36 -20.27 11.58 8.51
C LYS A 36 -19.55 10.52 9.35
N ILE A 37 -20.15 10.11 10.47
CA ILE A 37 -19.58 9.09 11.37
C ILE A 37 -19.49 7.72 10.69
N ALA A 38 -20.53 7.32 9.95
CA ALA A 38 -20.51 6.08 9.19
C ALA A 38 -19.43 6.08 8.10
N TYR A 39 -19.18 7.22 7.45
CA TYR A 39 -18.21 7.33 6.36
C TYR A 39 -16.75 7.27 6.84
N VAL A 40 -16.49 7.73 8.06
CA VAL A 40 -15.17 7.63 8.72
C VAL A 40 -14.97 6.32 9.48
N THR A 41 -15.96 5.43 9.50
CA THR A 41 -15.85 4.10 10.13
C THR A 41 -15.86 3.04 9.04
N GLY A 42 -14.76 2.29 8.92
CA GLY A 42 -14.65 1.18 7.99
C GLY A 42 -15.62 0.05 8.30
N GLU A 43 -15.71 -0.89 7.37
CA GLU A 43 -16.52 -2.09 7.44
C GLU A 43 -15.80 -3.32 6.85
N VAL A 44 -16.11 -4.49 7.40
CA VAL A 44 -15.72 -5.77 6.81
C VAL A 44 -16.86 -6.26 5.95
N ASN A 45 -16.57 -6.59 4.69
CA ASN A 45 -17.46 -7.40 3.90
C ASN A 45 -16.72 -8.60 3.29
N TRP A 46 -17.49 -9.61 2.90
CA TRP A 46 -16.95 -10.88 2.39
C TRP A 46 -16.25 -10.74 1.03
N ASN A 47 -16.55 -9.68 0.28
CA ASN A 47 -16.12 -9.53 -1.11
C ASN A 47 -14.75 -8.85 -1.21
N TYR A 48 -14.54 -7.76 -0.48
CA TYR A 48 -13.34 -6.93 -0.59
C TYR A 48 -12.45 -7.12 0.65
N GLY A 49 -13.03 -7.53 1.79
CA GLY A 49 -12.35 -7.62 3.09
C GLY A 49 -12.10 -6.25 3.73
N PHE A 50 -11.97 -5.21 2.90
CA PHE A 50 -11.63 -3.83 3.24
C PHE A 50 -12.58 -2.86 2.54
N TYR A 51 -13.41 -2.17 3.32
CA TYR A 51 -14.54 -1.46 2.76
C TYR A 51 -14.94 -0.26 3.63
N ALA A 52 -15.44 0.80 3.03
CA ALA A 52 -16.28 1.79 3.70
C ALA A 52 -17.53 2.01 2.85
N ARG A 53 -18.69 2.14 3.52
CA ARG A 53 -19.99 2.08 2.84
C ARG A 53 -20.18 3.21 1.83
N ALA A 54 -20.86 2.88 0.73
CA ALA A 54 -21.41 3.88 -0.18
C ALA A 54 -22.39 4.81 0.56
N LEU A 55 -22.50 6.04 0.09
CA LEU A 55 -23.56 6.97 0.51
C LEU A 55 -24.48 7.27 -0.67
N GLU A 56 -25.36 6.31 -0.97
CA GLU A 56 -26.24 6.29 -2.15
C GLU A 56 -27.08 7.57 -2.29
N ARG A 57 -27.55 8.13 -1.17
CA ARG A 57 -28.33 9.38 -1.15
C ARG A 57 -27.60 10.56 -1.79
N LEU A 58 -26.27 10.60 -1.67
CA LEU A 58 -25.42 11.63 -2.27
C LEU A 58 -24.70 11.14 -3.55
N GLY A 59 -24.99 9.93 -4.01
CA GLY A 59 -24.31 9.33 -5.16
C GLY A 59 -22.83 9.04 -4.92
N LEU A 60 -22.39 8.92 -3.66
CA LEU A 60 -21.01 8.58 -3.35
C LEU A 60 -20.82 7.06 -3.40
N PRO A 61 -19.85 6.56 -4.17
CA PRO A 61 -19.56 5.14 -4.21
C PRO A 61 -18.97 4.67 -2.88
N ALA A 62 -18.91 3.35 -2.73
CA ALA A 62 -18.15 2.75 -1.65
C ALA A 62 -16.66 2.98 -1.85
N ILE A 63 -15.90 2.91 -0.75
CA ILE A 63 -14.45 2.88 -0.79
C ILE A 63 -14.04 1.42 -0.68
N GLN A 64 -13.65 0.82 -1.79
CA GLN A 64 -13.29 -0.58 -1.91
C GLN A 64 -11.78 -0.71 -2.04
N MET A 65 -11.16 -1.38 -1.09
CA MET A 65 -9.70 -1.42 -0.98
C MET A 65 -9.19 -2.83 -1.25
N ALA A 66 -8.04 -2.94 -1.89
CA ALA A 66 -7.32 -4.20 -2.07
C ALA A 66 -5.91 -4.09 -1.52
N ASP A 67 -5.45 -5.12 -0.79
CA ASP A 67 -4.01 -5.39 -0.75
C ASP A 67 -3.53 -5.75 -2.17
N GLY A 68 -2.27 -5.59 -2.55
CA GLY A 68 -1.23 -4.91 -1.80
C GLY A 68 0.04 -4.69 -2.64
N PRO A 69 1.20 -4.51 -1.99
CA PRO A 69 2.46 -4.14 -2.65
C PRO A 69 2.95 -5.08 -3.76
N ALA A 70 2.50 -6.33 -3.83
CA ALA A 70 2.96 -7.35 -4.78
C ALA A 70 1.97 -7.70 -5.91
N GLY A 71 0.90 -6.90 -6.07
CA GLY A 71 -0.23 -7.18 -6.95
C GLY A 71 -1.55 -7.14 -6.20
N VAL A 72 -2.66 -7.22 -6.94
CA VAL A 72 -4.01 -7.12 -6.36
C VAL A 72 -4.43 -8.43 -5.71
N ARG A 73 -4.83 -8.39 -4.45
CA ARG A 73 -5.39 -9.52 -3.71
C ARG A 73 -6.91 -9.47 -3.80
N ILE A 74 -7.44 -10.23 -4.76
CA ILE A 74 -8.88 -10.35 -4.98
C ILE A 74 -9.46 -11.38 -4.01
N ASN A 75 -10.17 -10.89 -2.98
CA ASN A 75 -10.85 -11.75 -2.01
C ASN A 75 -12.14 -12.38 -2.59
N LYS A 76 -12.79 -11.68 -3.51
CA LYS A 76 -14.02 -12.11 -4.18
C LYS A 76 -13.72 -13.21 -5.22
N GLY A 77 -13.86 -14.47 -4.82
CA GLY A 77 -13.44 -15.62 -5.64
C GLY A 77 -14.15 -15.82 -6.98
N ASP A 78 -15.31 -15.19 -7.20
CA ASP A 78 -16.01 -15.16 -8.50
C ASP A 78 -15.49 -14.09 -9.45
N VAL A 79 -14.76 -13.08 -8.95
CA VAL A 79 -14.06 -12.08 -9.77
C VAL A 79 -12.70 -12.66 -10.17
N HIS A 80 -12.48 -12.87 -11.47
CA HIS A 80 -11.21 -13.38 -12.01
C HIS A 80 -10.71 -14.66 -11.33
N ALA A 81 -11.62 -15.52 -10.85
CA ALA A 81 -11.31 -16.70 -10.04
C ALA A 81 -10.46 -16.41 -8.78
N GLY A 82 -10.51 -15.16 -8.28
CA GLY A 82 -9.67 -14.64 -7.22
C GLY A 82 -8.18 -14.52 -7.62
N THR A 83 -7.89 -14.33 -8.91
CA THR A 83 -6.52 -14.27 -9.45
C THR A 83 -6.19 -12.93 -10.08
N ALA A 84 -4.95 -12.50 -9.91
CA ALA A 84 -4.39 -11.24 -10.40
C ALA A 84 -2.94 -11.46 -10.85
N THR A 85 -2.29 -10.46 -11.42
CA THR A 85 -0.87 -10.57 -11.75
C THR A 85 -0.04 -10.64 -10.47
N MET A 86 0.67 -11.76 -10.29
CA MET A 86 1.64 -11.91 -9.21
C MET A 86 2.96 -11.27 -9.65
N LEU A 87 3.19 -10.04 -9.22
CA LEU A 87 4.39 -9.29 -9.55
C LEU A 87 5.59 -9.75 -8.69
N PRO A 88 6.83 -9.49 -9.12
CA PRO A 88 8.02 -9.71 -8.28
C PRO A 88 7.87 -8.99 -6.95
N ALA A 89 8.39 -9.55 -5.85
CA ALA A 89 8.34 -8.86 -4.56
C ALA A 89 8.93 -7.43 -4.67
N PRO A 90 8.36 -6.42 -3.98
CA PRO A 90 8.87 -5.04 -4.00
C PRO A 90 10.37 -4.88 -3.82
N ILE A 91 11.02 -5.72 -3.00
CA ILE A 91 12.48 -5.68 -2.84
C ILE A 91 13.23 -6.07 -4.13
N ALA A 92 12.65 -6.94 -4.97
CA ALA A 92 13.17 -7.29 -6.28
C ALA A 92 12.89 -6.18 -7.31
N LEU A 93 11.74 -5.50 -7.23
CA LEU A 93 11.48 -4.28 -8.00
C LEU A 93 12.54 -3.21 -7.69
N ALA A 94 12.82 -2.95 -6.41
CA ALA A 94 13.83 -1.97 -6.02
C ALA A 94 15.24 -2.36 -6.51
N ALA A 95 15.54 -3.66 -6.59
CA ALA A 95 16.80 -4.16 -7.12
C ALA A 95 17.00 -3.90 -8.63
N THR A 96 15.96 -3.46 -9.36
CA THR A 96 16.11 -2.95 -10.74
C THR A 96 16.77 -1.56 -10.79
N TRP A 97 16.69 -0.79 -9.70
CA TRP A 97 17.11 0.62 -9.62
C TRP A 97 16.44 1.52 -10.67
N ASP A 98 15.28 1.11 -11.18
CA ASP A 98 14.61 1.76 -12.31
C ASP A 98 13.21 2.27 -11.93
N PRO A 99 13.00 3.60 -11.86
CA PRO A 99 11.68 4.19 -11.65
C PRO A 99 10.67 3.88 -12.78
N GLU A 100 11.10 3.65 -14.02
CA GLU A 100 10.17 3.29 -15.10
C GLU A 100 9.54 1.92 -14.84
N ASN A 101 10.33 0.96 -14.35
CA ASN A 101 9.81 -0.31 -13.85
C ASN A 101 8.80 -0.13 -12.73
N ALA A 102 9.08 0.76 -11.78
CA ALA A 102 8.18 1.02 -10.68
C ALA A 102 6.86 1.66 -11.13
N HIS A 103 6.91 2.54 -12.14
CA HIS A 103 5.71 3.11 -12.75
C HIS A 103 4.88 2.05 -13.48
N GLU A 104 5.48 1.19 -14.31
CA GLU A 104 4.76 0.09 -14.97
C GLU A 104 4.17 -0.90 -13.95
N TYR A 105 4.93 -1.19 -12.90
CA TYR A 105 4.48 -2.05 -11.79
C TYR A 105 3.24 -1.45 -11.09
N GLY A 106 3.28 -0.16 -10.75
CA GLY A 106 2.14 0.56 -10.18
C GLY A 106 0.95 0.62 -11.16
N SER A 107 1.22 0.85 -12.45
CA SER A 107 0.20 0.89 -13.50
C SER A 107 -0.56 -0.43 -13.63
N ILE A 108 0.12 -1.58 -13.55
CA ILE A 108 -0.54 -2.89 -13.54
C ILE A 108 -1.48 -3.02 -12.33
N ILE A 109 -1.01 -2.62 -11.15
CA ILE A 109 -1.83 -2.66 -9.93
C ILE A 109 -3.03 -1.72 -10.05
N GLY A 110 -2.85 -0.51 -10.55
CA GLY A 110 -3.93 0.45 -10.78
C GLY A 110 -5.00 -0.10 -11.73
N ALA A 111 -4.57 -0.62 -12.89
CA ALA A 111 -5.45 -1.23 -13.88
C ALA A 111 -6.22 -2.41 -13.31
N GLU A 112 -5.55 -3.32 -12.60
CA GLU A 112 -6.20 -4.50 -12.01
C GLU A 112 -7.09 -4.13 -10.83
N CYS A 113 -6.75 -3.13 -10.01
CA CYS A 113 -7.63 -2.63 -8.96
C CYS A 113 -8.94 -2.12 -9.58
N HIS A 114 -8.84 -1.24 -10.59
CA HIS A 114 -10.01 -0.71 -11.29
C HIS A 114 -10.86 -1.86 -11.87
N ALA A 115 -10.22 -2.80 -12.56
CA ALA A 115 -10.89 -3.91 -13.23
C ALA A 115 -11.47 -4.97 -12.28
N THR A 116 -11.18 -4.86 -10.99
CA THR A 116 -11.66 -5.78 -9.96
C THR A 116 -12.57 -5.09 -8.95
N ASP A 117 -13.09 -3.90 -9.30
CA ASP A 117 -14.02 -3.12 -8.47
C ASP A 117 -13.39 -2.63 -7.15
N HIS A 118 -12.11 -2.23 -7.22
CA HIS A 118 -11.39 -1.56 -6.14
C HIS A 118 -10.93 -0.17 -6.58
N ASN A 119 -11.13 0.83 -5.73
CA ASN A 119 -10.74 2.22 -5.97
C ASN A 119 -9.63 2.72 -5.04
N VAL A 120 -9.13 1.85 -4.15
CA VAL A 120 -7.94 2.09 -3.32
C VAL A 120 -7.02 0.87 -3.35
N SER A 121 -5.75 1.08 -3.66
CA SER A 121 -4.68 0.09 -3.52
C SER A 121 -3.94 0.31 -2.20
N LEU A 122 -3.89 -0.71 -1.34
CA LEU A 122 -3.16 -0.68 -0.07
C LEU A 122 -1.66 -0.88 -0.30
N GLY A 123 -1.04 0.03 -1.04
CA GLY A 123 0.38 0.10 -1.32
C GLY A 123 0.76 1.45 -1.94
N PRO A 124 2.05 1.79 -1.98
CA PRO A 124 3.19 0.90 -1.66
C PRO A 124 3.52 0.84 -0.17
N ALA A 125 4.25 -0.20 0.25
CA ALA A 125 4.91 -0.20 1.55
C ALA A 125 6.33 0.36 1.42
N VAL A 126 6.66 1.38 2.20
CA VAL A 126 7.91 2.15 2.11
C VAL A 126 8.70 2.16 3.43
N ASP A 127 8.43 1.19 4.30
CA ASP A 127 9.17 0.99 5.53
C ASP A 127 10.65 0.68 5.25
N ILE A 128 11.55 1.39 5.93
CA ILE A 128 12.98 1.16 5.85
C ILE A 128 13.32 -0.23 6.42
N ALA A 129 14.14 -0.99 5.68
CA ALA A 129 14.65 -2.31 6.05
C ALA A 129 15.70 -2.24 7.17
N ARG A 130 15.28 -1.81 8.37
CA ARG A 130 16.13 -1.65 9.55
C ARG A 130 16.58 -3.01 10.13
N VAL A 131 15.65 -3.96 10.20
CA VAL A 131 15.87 -5.27 10.81
C VAL A 131 16.10 -6.30 9.69
N PRO A 132 17.30 -6.90 9.56
CA PRO A 132 17.59 -7.83 8.47
C PRO A 132 16.68 -9.07 8.44
N VAL A 133 16.12 -9.44 9.60
CA VAL A 133 15.17 -10.54 9.76
C VAL A 133 13.71 -10.06 9.84
N GLY A 134 13.44 -8.82 9.41
CA GLY A 134 12.10 -8.25 9.36
C GLY A 134 11.19 -9.09 8.47
N GLY A 135 10.05 -9.54 9.01
CA GLY A 135 9.15 -10.45 8.31
C GLY A 135 8.48 -9.86 7.05
N ARG A 136 8.50 -8.52 6.91
CA ARG A 136 7.91 -7.77 5.79
C ARG A 136 8.93 -6.99 4.96
N THR A 137 10.24 -7.20 5.16
CA THR A 137 11.26 -6.53 4.33
C THR A 137 11.08 -6.80 2.83
N PHE A 138 10.54 -7.97 2.46
CA PHE A 138 10.30 -8.35 1.07
C PHE A 138 9.29 -7.43 0.35
N GLU A 139 8.36 -6.81 1.09
CA GLU A 139 7.29 -5.98 0.53
C GLU A 139 7.58 -4.48 0.58
N SER A 140 8.82 -4.09 0.93
CA SER A 140 9.33 -2.72 0.83
C SER A 140 10.60 -2.67 -0.03
N TYR A 141 11.24 -1.51 -0.13
CA TYR A 141 12.26 -1.23 -1.16
C TYR A 141 13.72 -1.30 -0.69
N GLY A 142 13.97 -1.52 0.60
CA GLY A 142 15.33 -1.68 1.14
C GLY A 142 15.63 -0.72 2.29
N GLU A 143 16.91 -0.48 2.54
CA GLU A 143 17.39 0.28 3.71
C GLU A 143 17.66 1.77 3.42
N ASP A 144 17.71 2.16 2.14
CA ASP A 144 18.06 3.51 1.73
C ASP A 144 16.79 4.35 1.42
N PRO A 145 16.65 5.54 2.03
CA PRO A 145 15.47 6.37 1.83
C PRO A 145 15.41 6.97 0.42
N VAL A 146 16.54 7.23 -0.24
CA VAL A 146 16.55 7.82 -1.58
C VAL A 146 16.03 6.83 -2.62
N LEU A 147 16.51 5.59 -2.59
CA LEU A 147 16.01 4.51 -3.44
C LEU A 147 14.52 4.27 -3.16
N THR A 148 14.13 4.19 -1.89
CA THR A 148 12.74 3.98 -1.47
C THR A 148 11.83 5.10 -1.97
N SER A 149 12.24 6.37 -1.88
CA SER A 149 11.52 7.53 -2.43
C SER A 149 11.34 7.40 -3.94
N ARG A 150 12.42 7.14 -4.70
CA ARG A 150 12.36 7.13 -6.18
C ARG A 150 11.48 6.01 -6.72
N ILE A 151 11.57 4.82 -6.14
CA ILE A 151 10.72 3.69 -6.52
C ILE A 151 9.27 3.92 -6.08
N GLY A 152 9.06 4.38 -4.84
CA GLY A 152 7.72 4.60 -4.31
C GLY A 152 6.95 5.74 -5.01
N VAL A 153 7.62 6.84 -5.38
CA VAL A 153 6.99 7.93 -6.16
C VAL A 153 6.49 7.43 -7.50
N ALA A 154 7.32 6.71 -8.25
CA ALA A 154 6.94 6.16 -9.54
C ALA A 154 5.81 5.12 -9.42
N PHE A 155 5.85 4.27 -8.38
CA PHE A 155 4.75 3.35 -8.08
C PHE A 155 3.42 4.09 -7.86
N VAL A 156 3.42 5.14 -7.02
CA VAL A 156 2.22 5.93 -6.71
C VAL A 156 1.66 6.55 -7.99
N GLN A 157 2.51 7.17 -8.81
CA GLN A 157 2.10 7.75 -10.09
C GLN A 157 1.49 6.70 -11.03
N GLY A 158 2.10 5.51 -11.09
CA GLY A 158 1.58 4.37 -11.86
C GLY A 158 0.17 3.96 -11.42
N VAL A 159 -0.05 3.71 -10.13
CA VAL A 159 -1.37 3.35 -9.60
C VAL A 159 -2.41 4.43 -9.88
N GLN A 160 -2.06 5.69 -9.57
CA GLN A 160 -2.99 6.82 -9.66
C GLN A 160 -3.33 7.22 -11.10
N SER A 161 -2.53 6.80 -12.08
CA SER A 161 -2.84 7.01 -13.51
C SER A 161 -4.12 6.29 -13.98
N HIS A 162 -4.62 5.33 -13.21
CA HIS A 162 -5.86 4.58 -13.48
C HIS A 162 -7.06 5.08 -12.66
N GLY A 163 -6.96 6.26 -12.06
CA GLY A 163 -8.02 6.79 -11.18
C GLY A 163 -8.19 5.99 -9.88
N VAL A 164 -7.22 5.15 -9.51
CA VAL A 164 -7.18 4.39 -8.24
C VAL A 164 -6.30 5.13 -7.23
N GLN A 165 -6.73 5.25 -5.98
CA GLN A 165 -5.92 5.87 -4.93
C GLN A 165 -4.80 4.92 -4.52
N ALA A 166 -3.55 5.39 -4.50
CA ALA A 166 -2.47 4.69 -3.81
C ALA A 166 -2.53 5.01 -2.31
N CYS A 167 -2.24 4.01 -1.47
CA CYS A 167 -2.17 4.15 -0.01
C CYS A 167 -0.77 3.81 0.50
N ALA A 168 0.02 4.84 0.76
CA ALA A 168 1.37 4.66 1.32
C ALA A 168 1.30 4.10 2.74
N LYS A 169 2.15 3.10 3.03
CA LYS A 169 2.16 2.42 4.33
C LYS A 169 3.56 1.99 4.79
N HIS A 170 3.81 1.74 6.06
CA HIS A 170 2.95 2.04 7.22
C HIS A 170 3.51 3.27 7.93
N TYR A 171 2.76 4.36 7.96
CA TYR A 171 3.19 5.63 8.51
C TYR A 171 3.09 5.63 10.05
N ALA A 172 4.19 5.53 10.81
CA ALA A 172 5.57 5.40 10.38
C ALA A 172 6.35 4.40 11.26
N ILE A 173 7.58 4.09 10.85
CA ILE A 173 8.58 3.37 11.66
C ILE A 173 8.08 1.95 12.05
N ASN A 174 7.41 1.27 11.12
CA ASN A 174 6.90 -0.09 11.33
C ASN A 174 7.91 -1.14 10.82
N ASN A 175 9.12 -1.12 11.37
CA ASN A 175 10.27 -1.84 10.77
C ASN A 175 10.49 -3.26 11.34
N GLN A 176 9.53 -3.77 12.14
CA GLN A 176 9.59 -5.13 12.68
C GLN A 176 8.18 -5.69 12.94
N GLU A 177 8.01 -6.99 12.71
CA GLU A 177 6.75 -7.68 12.99
C GLU A 177 6.59 -8.07 14.46
N ASP A 178 7.71 -8.34 15.13
CA ASP A 178 7.71 -8.76 16.52
C ASP A 178 7.09 -7.66 17.40
N HIS A 179 5.99 -7.99 18.08
CA HIS A 179 5.21 -7.08 18.91
C HIS A 179 4.78 -5.78 18.22
N ARG A 180 4.58 -5.78 16.90
CA ARG A 180 4.25 -4.54 16.14
C ARG A 180 3.07 -3.75 16.71
N SER A 181 2.09 -4.41 17.32
CA SER A 181 0.90 -3.78 17.94
C SER A 181 1.11 -3.28 19.37
N SER A 182 2.31 -3.35 19.94
CA SER A 182 2.56 -2.90 21.32
C SER A 182 3.95 -2.31 21.56
N VAL A 183 4.91 -2.54 20.67
CA VAL A 183 6.27 -2.01 20.74
C VAL A 183 6.27 -0.49 20.66
N ASN A 184 7.17 0.15 21.42
CA ASN A 184 7.46 1.57 21.32
C ASN A 184 8.81 1.79 20.62
N ALA A 185 8.76 2.32 19.40
CA ALA A 185 9.94 2.76 18.69
C ALA A 185 10.41 4.10 19.28
N VAL A 186 11.54 4.06 20.00
CA VAL A 186 12.19 5.27 20.54
C VAL A 186 13.23 5.74 19.55
N ILE A 187 13.06 6.95 19.02
CA ILE A 187 13.84 7.50 17.92
C ILE A 187 14.06 9.00 18.11
N ASP A 188 15.25 9.48 17.78
CA ASP A 188 15.54 10.91 17.76
C ASP A 188 15.05 11.58 16.47
N GLU A 189 14.77 12.88 16.55
CA GLU A 189 14.27 13.71 15.44
C GLU A 189 15.12 13.60 14.17
N ARG A 190 16.45 13.57 14.33
CA ARG A 190 17.35 13.53 13.18
C ARG A 190 17.20 12.22 12.43
N THR A 191 17.24 11.10 13.13
CA THR A 191 17.04 9.78 12.51
C THR A 191 15.65 9.66 11.91
N MET A 192 14.61 10.17 12.58
CA MET A 192 13.25 10.17 12.04
C MET A 192 13.17 10.91 10.69
N HIS A 193 13.69 12.13 10.64
CA HIS A 193 13.60 13.01 9.47
C HIS A 193 14.63 12.73 8.36
N GLU A 194 15.77 12.11 8.66
CA GLU A 194 16.79 11.78 7.64
C GLU A 194 16.65 10.35 7.10
N LEU A 195 15.97 9.43 7.81
CA LEU A 195 15.90 8.01 7.42
C LEU A 195 14.48 7.50 7.20
N TYR A 196 13.55 7.69 8.13
CA TYR A 196 12.26 6.97 8.09
C TYR A 196 11.15 7.74 7.38
N LEU A 197 11.16 9.07 7.47
CA LEU A 197 10.15 9.93 6.87
C LEU A 197 10.41 10.41 5.42
N PRO A 198 11.65 10.48 4.89
CA PRO A 198 11.89 11.02 3.54
C PRO A 198 11.11 10.31 2.43
N SER A 199 10.88 9.00 2.54
CA SER A 199 10.08 8.25 1.58
C SER A 199 8.64 8.77 1.56
N PHE A 200 8.01 8.91 2.73
CA PHE A 200 6.65 9.44 2.84
C PHE A 200 6.55 10.89 2.35
N GLU A 201 7.52 11.74 2.70
CA GLU A 201 7.58 13.12 2.21
C GLU A 201 7.64 13.18 0.66
N ALA A 202 8.50 12.38 0.04
CA ALA A 202 8.60 12.31 -1.42
C ALA A 202 7.30 11.79 -2.06
N LEU A 203 6.66 10.78 -1.48
CA LEU A 203 5.38 10.25 -1.98
C LEU A 203 4.26 11.31 -1.93
N ILE A 204 4.31 12.25 -0.98
CA ILE A 204 3.37 13.37 -0.88
C ILE A 204 3.70 14.45 -1.91
N GLN A 205 4.95 14.91 -1.97
CA GLN A 205 5.34 16.09 -2.73
C GLN A 205 5.61 15.81 -4.22
N GLU A 206 6.08 14.61 -4.56
CA GLU A 206 6.42 14.22 -5.93
C GLU A 206 5.43 13.18 -6.48
N GLY A 207 4.95 12.28 -5.61
CA GLY A 207 3.99 11.23 -5.97
C GLY A 207 2.53 11.66 -5.93
N GLU A 208 2.21 12.73 -5.20
CA GLU A 208 0.83 13.18 -4.97
C GLU A 208 -0.06 12.07 -4.38
N VAL A 209 0.47 11.27 -3.45
CA VAL A 209 -0.24 10.11 -2.88
C VAL A 209 -1.59 10.52 -2.26
N ALA A 210 -2.65 9.79 -2.60
CA ALA A 210 -4.03 10.12 -2.24
C ALA A 210 -4.44 9.66 -0.83
N SER A 211 -3.83 8.58 -0.32
CA SER A 211 -4.13 8.08 1.03
C SER A 211 -2.88 7.55 1.76
N MET A 212 -2.98 7.47 3.09
CA MET A 212 -1.92 7.03 3.98
C MET A 212 -2.47 6.04 5.00
N MET A 213 -1.70 5.01 5.36
CA MET A 213 -2.06 4.05 6.42
C MET A 213 -1.16 4.24 7.64
N ALA A 214 -1.74 4.59 8.79
CA ALA A 214 -1.04 4.73 10.06
C ALA A 214 -0.60 3.36 10.60
N SER A 215 0.62 3.27 11.14
CA SER A 215 1.22 2.02 11.61
C SER A 215 0.63 1.50 12.93
N PHE A 216 0.93 0.25 13.26
CA PHE A 216 0.51 -0.40 14.52
C PHE A 216 1.25 0.11 15.76
N ASN A 217 2.53 0.45 15.61
CA ASN A 217 3.42 0.63 16.76
C ASN A 217 3.23 1.98 17.44
N ARG A 218 3.82 2.10 18.63
CA ARG A 218 4.06 3.40 19.24
C ARG A 218 5.34 4.02 18.70
N ILE A 219 5.35 5.35 18.62
CA ILE A 219 6.51 6.15 18.27
C ILE A 219 6.69 7.17 19.40
N ASN A 220 7.83 7.10 20.08
CA ASN A 220 8.16 7.98 21.21
C ASN A 220 7.06 8.07 22.30
N GLY A 221 6.33 6.96 22.52
CA GLY A 221 5.36 6.81 23.62
C GLY A 221 3.89 6.74 23.20
N GLU A 222 3.54 7.21 22.00
CA GLU A 222 2.16 7.29 21.52
C GLU A 222 1.93 6.37 20.31
N PHE A 223 0.77 5.74 20.20
CA PHE A 223 0.40 4.95 19.03
C PHE A 223 0.29 5.86 17.79
N ALA A 224 0.67 5.35 16.61
CA ALA A 224 0.67 6.18 15.40
C ALA A 224 -0.71 6.82 15.11
N CYS A 225 -1.80 6.07 15.32
CA CYS A 225 -3.18 6.56 15.17
C CYS A 225 -3.56 7.69 16.15
N ASP A 226 -2.89 7.77 17.31
CA ASP A 226 -3.14 8.78 18.35
C ASP A 226 -2.14 9.95 18.31
N ASN A 227 -1.12 9.88 17.45
CA ASN A 227 0.03 10.77 17.51
C ASN A 227 -0.18 12.02 16.64
N ALA A 228 -0.67 13.10 17.25
CA ALA A 228 -0.93 14.37 16.55
C ALA A 228 0.33 15.00 15.95
N THR A 229 1.50 14.79 16.55
CA THR A 229 2.77 15.28 16.01
C THR A 229 3.07 14.62 14.66
N LEU A 230 2.89 13.30 14.57
CA LEU A 230 3.10 12.57 13.33
C LEU A 230 2.04 12.89 12.28
N LEU A 231 0.76 12.83 12.64
CA LEU A 231 -0.35 12.88 11.68
C LEU A 231 -0.76 14.31 11.28
N ARG A 232 -0.62 15.29 12.18
CA ARG A 232 -0.93 16.70 11.87
C ARG A 232 0.34 17.48 11.58
N ASP A 233 1.18 17.67 12.60
CA ASP A 233 2.29 18.62 12.52
C ASP A 233 3.30 18.24 11.43
N ILE A 234 3.63 16.96 11.32
CA ILE A 234 4.58 16.48 10.31
C ILE A 234 3.87 16.15 8.99
N LEU A 235 2.91 15.23 8.99
CA LEU A 235 2.33 14.73 7.74
C LEU A 235 1.52 15.82 6.99
N ARG A 236 0.62 16.53 7.68
CA ARG A 236 -0.23 17.54 7.05
C ARG A 236 0.47 18.88 6.94
N ASP A 237 0.97 19.42 8.05
CA ASP A 237 1.40 20.81 8.09
C ASP A 237 2.80 20.98 7.47
N ARG A 238 3.74 20.09 7.80
CA ARG A 238 5.11 20.16 7.25
C ARG A 238 5.24 19.57 5.86
N PHE A 239 4.71 18.36 5.61
CA PHE A 239 4.83 17.73 4.30
C PHE A 239 3.74 18.15 3.30
N GLY A 240 2.66 18.76 3.77
CA GLY A 240 1.59 19.27 2.91
C GLY A 240 0.58 18.19 2.47
N PHE A 241 0.46 17.07 3.18
CA PHE A 241 -0.45 15.99 2.81
C PHE A 241 -1.91 16.45 2.76
N ARG A 242 -2.52 16.33 1.57
CA ARG A 242 -3.93 16.69 1.32
C ARG A 242 -4.88 15.49 1.27
N GLY A 243 -4.35 14.27 1.36
CA GLY A 243 -5.16 13.05 1.31
C GLY A 243 -5.80 12.72 2.66
N TRP A 244 -6.20 11.46 2.81
CA TRP A 244 -6.77 10.93 4.04
C TRP A 244 -5.93 9.81 4.66
N ILE A 245 -6.07 9.65 5.97
CA ILE A 245 -5.31 8.72 6.79
C ILE A 245 -6.25 7.64 7.32
N MET A 246 -5.99 6.38 6.96
CA MET A 246 -6.64 5.22 7.58
C MET A 246 -5.77 4.61 8.66
N SER A 247 -6.37 3.91 9.61
CA SER A 247 -5.60 3.04 10.50
C SER A 247 -5.19 1.78 9.73
N ASP A 248 -4.05 1.18 10.07
CA ASP A 248 -3.89 -0.25 9.79
C ASP A 248 -4.97 -1.05 10.56
N TYR A 249 -5.18 -2.30 10.18
CA TYR A 249 -6.33 -3.11 10.58
C TYR A 249 -6.26 -3.47 12.07
N GLY A 250 -7.01 -2.73 12.89
CA GLY A 250 -6.97 -2.84 14.35
C GLY A 250 -5.83 -2.06 15.03
N ALA A 251 -5.20 -1.12 14.34
CA ALA A 251 -4.15 -0.26 14.89
C ALA A 251 -4.68 0.95 15.68
N ASN A 252 -5.96 1.30 15.52
CA ASN A 252 -6.57 2.35 16.32
C ASN A 252 -6.89 1.81 17.72
N HIS A 253 -6.61 2.61 18.74
CA HIS A 253 -6.78 2.25 20.15
C HIS A 253 -7.61 3.25 20.96
N SER A 254 -8.15 4.28 20.29
CA SER A 254 -8.89 5.35 20.96
C SER A 254 -9.98 5.96 20.08
N THR A 255 -10.89 6.69 20.71
CA THR A 255 -11.97 7.42 20.01
C THR A 255 -11.59 8.89 19.83
N ALA A 256 -11.78 9.71 20.86
CA ALA A 256 -11.58 11.15 20.77
C ALA A 256 -10.11 11.52 20.55
N THR A 257 -9.15 10.78 21.11
CA THR A 257 -7.73 11.07 20.92
C THR A 257 -7.33 10.89 19.45
N ALA A 258 -7.57 9.73 18.85
CA ALA A 258 -7.29 9.47 17.44
C ALA A 258 -8.03 10.43 16.50
N ALA A 259 -9.31 10.69 16.79
CA ALA A 259 -10.10 11.65 16.02
C ALA A 259 -9.49 13.06 16.07
N ASN A 260 -9.08 13.55 17.24
CA ASN A 260 -8.47 14.88 17.32
C ASN A 260 -7.01 14.89 16.81
N ALA A 261 -6.32 13.74 16.83
CA ALA A 261 -4.94 13.59 16.38
C ALA A 261 -4.78 13.57 14.85
N GLY A 262 -5.85 13.45 14.07
CA GLY A 262 -5.80 13.60 12.61
C GLY A 262 -5.99 12.31 11.80
N LEU A 263 -6.23 11.17 12.46
CA LEU A 263 -6.71 9.94 11.79
C LEU A 263 -8.05 10.24 11.11
N ASP A 264 -8.28 9.86 9.85
CA ASP A 264 -9.52 10.16 9.13
C ASP A 264 -10.49 8.99 9.06
N GLN A 265 -10.00 7.75 9.04
CA GLN A 265 -10.85 6.56 8.97
C GLN A 265 -10.31 5.42 9.83
N GLU A 266 -11.16 4.81 10.66
CA GLU A 266 -10.83 3.56 11.37
C GLU A 266 -11.14 2.35 10.49
N GLN A 267 -10.23 1.37 10.44
CA GLN A 267 -10.38 0.10 9.73
C GLN A 267 -10.17 -1.10 10.68
N PRO A 268 -10.80 -2.27 10.45
CA PRO A 268 -11.78 -2.59 9.40
C PRO A 268 -13.24 -2.34 9.74
N GLY A 269 -13.61 -1.96 10.96
CA GLY A 269 -15.00 -2.10 11.43
C GLY A 269 -15.30 -1.21 12.63
N GLU A 270 -16.42 -1.47 13.31
CA GLU A 270 -16.72 -0.84 14.61
C GLU A 270 -15.71 -1.32 15.66
N GLY A 271 -14.59 -0.58 15.77
CA GLY A 271 -13.57 -0.72 16.79
C GLY A 271 -13.81 0.29 17.90
N HIS A 272 -13.01 1.35 17.90
CA HIS A 272 -13.16 2.50 18.79
C HIS A 272 -14.03 3.61 18.21
N TRP A 273 -14.45 3.52 16.94
CA TRP A 273 -15.30 4.47 16.24
C TRP A 273 -16.70 3.89 16.01
N GLY A 274 -17.48 4.42 15.05
CA GLY A 274 -18.91 4.16 14.95
C GLY A 274 -19.68 4.74 16.14
N GLY A 275 -20.38 3.90 16.89
CA GLY A 275 -21.19 4.34 18.04
C GLY A 275 -20.38 5.08 19.13
N GLN A 276 -19.12 4.68 19.38
CA GLN A 276 -18.26 5.37 20.32
C GLN A 276 -17.91 6.79 19.84
N LEU A 277 -17.64 6.97 18.54
CA LEU A 277 -17.38 8.28 17.95
C LEU A 277 -18.62 9.17 17.97
N TRP A 278 -19.80 8.58 17.77
CA TRP A 278 -21.08 9.28 17.95
C TRP A 278 -21.25 9.82 19.37
N HIS A 279 -20.96 9.00 20.38
CA HIS A 279 -21.01 9.45 21.77
C HIS A 279 -19.98 10.54 22.07
N ALA A 280 -18.75 10.41 21.58
CA ALA A 280 -17.71 11.42 21.75
C ALA A 280 -18.12 12.76 21.12
N TRP A 281 -18.75 12.73 19.93
CA TRP A 281 -19.32 13.93 19.32
C TRP A 281 -20.47 14.53 20.14
N ASN A 282 -21.44 13.71 20.52
CA ASN A 282 -22.61 14.16 21.27
C ASN A 282 -22.23 14.73 22.66
N ASN A 283 -21.12 14.27 23.23
CA ASN A 283 -20.58 14.76 24.51
C ASN A 283 -19.63 15.96 24.35
N GLY A 284 -19.33 16.39 23.12
CA GLY A 284 -18.44 17.52 22.84
C GLY A 284 -16.94 17.22 22.93
N GLU A 285 -16.54 15.95 23.03
CA GLU A 285 -15.15 15.51 23.01
C GLU A 285 -14.55 15.54 21.59
N VAL A 286 -15.41 15.39 20.57
CA VAL A 286 -15.08 15.56 19.16
C VAL A 286 -16.03 16.59 18.58
N SER A 287 -15.51 17.67 18.01
CA SER A 287 -16.36 18.69 17.39
C SER A 287 -16.89 18.24 16.03
N GLU A 288 -18.00 18.83 15.57
CA GLU A 288 -18.47 18.61 14.19
C GLU A 288 -17.41 19.04 13.15
N ALA A 289 -16.66 20.11 13.42
CA ALA A 289 -15.57 20.56 12.55
C ALA A 289 -14.47 19.49 12.38
N VAL A 290 -14.20 18.69 13.41
CA VAL A 290 -13.25 17.57 13.34
C VAL A 290 -13.81 16.43 12.50
N LEU A 291 -15.12 16.15 12.56
CA LEU A 291 -15.75 15.17 11.66
C LEU A 291 -15.74 15.67 10.21
N ASP A 292 -16.03 16.95 10.01
CA ASP A 292 -16.00 17.61 8.70
C ASP A 292 -14.62 17.55 8.06
N GLU A 293 -13.56 17.80 8.83
CA GLU A 293 -12.17 17.66 8.38
C GLU A 293 -11.91 16.26 7.80
N LYS A 294 -12.32 15.20 8.52
CA LYS A 294 -12.09 13.81 8.11
C LYS A 294 -12.81 13.45 6.83
N VAL A 295 -14.10 13.76 6.79
CA VAL A 295 -14.95 13.47 5.64
C VAL A 295 -14.45 14.24 4.42
N ARG A 296 -14.08 15.52 4.58
CA ARG A 296 -13.46 16.32 3.53
C ARG A 296 -12.20 15.66 2.97
N ASN A 297 -11.32 15.17 3.84
CA ASN A 297 -10.09 14.49 3.41
C ASN A 297 -10.37 13.23 2.58
N ILE A 298 -11.41 12.47 2.93
CA ILE A 298 -11.81 11.26 2.20
C ILE A 298 -12.48 11.62 0.86
N LEU A 299 -13.37 12.62 0.87
CA LEU A 299 -14.09 13.07 -0.33
C LEU A 299 -13.16 13.68 -1.38
N ARG A 300 -12.07 14.31 -0.96
CA ARG A 300 -11.16 15.03 -1.87
C ARG A 300 -10.58 14.16 -2.98
N PRO A 301 -9.91 13.02 -2.73
CA PRO A 301 -9.44 12.16 -3.81
C PRO A 301 -10.60 11.45 -4.54
N LEU A 302 -11.72 11.14 -3.88
CA LEU A 302 -12.90 10.57 -4.55
C LEU A 302 -13.42 11.50 -5.66
N VAL A 303 -13.53 12.79 -5.36
CA VAL A 303 -13.93 13.81 -6.35
C VAL A 303 -12.81 14.09 -7.34
N GLY A 304 -11.62 14.38 -6.82
CA GLY A 304 -10.49 14.91 -7.59
C GLY A 304 -9.87 13.94 -8.58
N MET A 305 -9.95 12.65 -8.29
CA MET A 305 -9.51 11.59 -9.20
C MET A 305 -10.65 11.05 -10.08
N GLY A 306 -11.85 11.65 -9.98
CA GLY A 306 -13.01 11.28 -10.80
C GLY A 306 -13.63 9.93 -10.44
N GLN A 307 -13.46 9.44 -9.21
CA GLN A 307 -13.96 8.13 -8.77
C GLN A 307 -15.47 8.10 -8.56
N ILE A 308 -16.16 9.26 -8.59
CA ILE A 308 -17.62 9.34 -8.55
C ILE A 308 -18.20 9.12 -9.97
N GLU A 309 -17.54 9.68 -10.99
CA GLU A 309 -17.97 9.57 -12.39
C GLU A 309 -17.48 8.29 -13.06
N ASN A 310 -16.25 7.89 -12.75
CA ASN A 310 -15.57 6.74 -13.31
C ASN A 310 -15.45 5.67 -12.23
N LEU A 311 -16.56 4.98 -12.00
CA LEU A 311 -16.59 3.89 -11.03
C LEU A 311 -15.66 2.77 -11.49
N ALA A 312 -14.90 2.21 -10.55
CA ALA A 312 -14.26 0.92 -10.75
C ALA A 312 -15.35 -0.11 -11.08
N VAL A 313 -15.10 -0.97 -12.06
CA VAL A 313 -16.07 -1.97 -12.53
C VAL A 313 -15.35 -3.29 -12.79
N ILE A 314 -16.08 -4.39 -12.62
CA ILE A 314 -15.54 -5.71 -12.92
C ILE A 314 -15.43 -5.85 -14.46
N GLU A 315 -14.19 -5.90 -14.96
CA GLU A 315 -13.86 -6.04 -16.38
C GLU A 315 -12.62 -6.90 -16.57
N GLU A 316 -12.33 -7.27 -17.83
CA GLU A 316 -11.12 -8.02 -18.17
C GLU A 316 -9.88 -7.11 -18.18
N PHE A 317 -8.73 -7.66 -17.80
CA PHE A 317 -7.43 -6.99 -17.90
C PHE A 317 -6.42 -7.82 -18.71
N ASP A 318 -5.34 -7.20 -19.17
CA ASP A 318 -4.35 -7.83 -20.06
C ASP A 318 -3.42 -8.79 -19.30
N VAL A 319 -3.92 -9.99 -19.04
CA VAL A 319 -3.17 -11.06 -18.34
C VAL A 319 -1.83 -11.39 -19.02
N ASP A 320 -1.76 -11.32 -20.35
CA ASP A 320 -0.56 -11.69 -21.10
C ASP A 320 0.47 -10.57 -21.01
N GLY A 321 0.08 -9.32 -21.30
CA GLY A 321 0.96 -8.16 -21.21
C GLY A 321 1.45 -7.89 -19.79
N HIS A 322 0.59 -8.01 -18.78
CA HIS A 322 1.00 -7.85 -17.38
C HIS A 322 1.99 -8.93 -16.95
N HIS A 323 1.83 -10.17 -17.44
CA HIS A 323 2.79 -11.24 -17.17
C HIS A 323 4.16 -10.99 -17.81
N ASP A 324 4.19 -10.46 -19.04
CA ASP A 324 5.44 -10.13 -19.73
C ASP A 324 6.21 -9.03 -19.00
N VAL A 325 5.52 -7.99 -18.50
CA VAL A 325 6.12 -6.95 -17.65
C VAL A 325 6.62 -7.55 -16.33
N ALA A 326 5.81 -8.38 -15.66
CA ALA A 326 6.21 -9.04 -14.42
C ALA A 326 7.47 -9.90 -14.61
N GLN A 327 7.58 -10.63 -15.73
CA GLN A 327 8.77 -11.39 -16.07
C GLN A 327 9.98 -10.49 -16.32
N ARG A 328 9.81 -9.40 -17.08
CA ARG A 328 10.89 -8.45 -17.37
C ARG A 328 11.45 -7.82 -16.09
N ILE A 329 10.59 -7.35 -15.20
CA ILE A 329 10.99 -6.81 -13.89
C ILE A 329 11.68 -7.90 -13.05
N ALA A 330 11.19 -9.14 -13.10
CA ALA A 330 11.85 -10.25 -12.41
C ALA A 330 13.27 -10.49 -12.94
N GLU A 331 13.47 -10.44 -14.26
CA GLU A 331 14.77 -10.62 -14.93
C GLU A 331 15.75 -9.48 -14.59
N GLU A 332 15.27 -8.23 -14.60
CA GLU A 332 16.07 -7.04 -14.28
C GLU A 332 16.37 -6.91 -12.78
N GLY A 333 15.49 -7.43 -11.91
CA GLY A 333 15.68 -7.44 -10.46
C GLY A 333 16.61 -8.53 -9.93
N MET A 334 17.09 -9.45 -10.78
CA MET A 334 18.01 -10.50 -10.36
C MET A 334 19.41 -9.93 -10.09
N VAL A 335 19.88 -10.03 -8.84
CA VAL A 335 21.24 -9.60 -8.47
C VAL A 335 22.23 -10.77 -8.56
N LEU A 336 23.18 -10.69 -9.48
CA LEU A 336 24.28 -11.65 -9.58
C LEU A 336 25.32 -11.43 -8.47
N LEU A 337 25.13 -12.09 -7.33
CA LEU A 337 26.00 -11.93 -6.16
C LEU A 337 27.42 -12.49 -6.35
N ARG A 338 27.56 -13.60 -7.10
CA ARG A 338 28.84 -14.28 -7.34
C ARG A 338 28.84 -14.99 -8.69
N ASN A 339 29.92 -14.85 -9.44
CA ASN A 339 30.13 -15.60 -10.68
C ASN A 339 31.61 -15.90 -10.94
N ASP A 340 32.04 -17.13 -10.69
CA ASP A 340 33.41 -17.58 -10.95
C ASP A 340 33.57 -18.13 -12.38
N GLY A 341 32.93 -17.48 -13.36
CA GLY A 341 32.93 -17.89 -14.78
C GLY A 341 31.99 -19.05 -15.11
N VAL A 342 31.00 -19.33 -14.25
CA VAL A 342 30.02 -20.42 -14.44
C VAL A 342 28.80 -19.95 -15.24
N LEU A 343 28.37 -18.70 -15.03
CA LEU A 343 27.23 -18.10 -15.74
C LEU A 343 27.71 -17.17 -16.86
N PRO A 344 26.98 -17.09 -17.99
CA PRO A 344 25.81 -17.90 -18.32
C PRO A 344 26.19 -19.36 -18.63
N LEU A 345 25.28 -20.30 -18.33
CA LEU A 345 25.50 -21.70 -18.66
C LEU A 345 25.63 -21.87 -20.18
N SER A 346 26.76 -22.43 -20.63
CA SER A 346 27.03 -22.67 -22.06
C SER A 346 27.49 -24.12 -22.30
N GLY A 347 26.96 -24.76 -23.35
CA GLY A 347 27.31 -26.14 -23.71
C GLY A 347 26.80 -27.23 -22.74
N VAL A 348 25.96 -26.87 -21.76
CA VAL A 348 25.43 -27.80 -20.75
C VAL A 348 24.26 -28.59 -21.34
N ARG A 349 24.37 -29.93 -21.37
CA ARG A 349 23.31 -30.84 -21.86
C ARG A 349 22.44 -31.43 -20.76
N LYS A 350 22.88 -31.36 -19.49
CA LYS A 350 22.19 -31.93 -18.33
C LYS A 350 22.34 -30.98 -17.16
N VAL A 351 21.21 -30.62 -16.56
CA VAL A 351 21.15 -29.77 -15.36
C VAL A 351 20.42 -30.56 -14.29
N ALA A 352 21.01 -30.64 -13.10
CA ALA A 352 20.33 -31.17 -11.91
C ALA A 352 19.72 -29.99 -11.15
N LEU A 353 18.39 -29.95 -11.06
CA LEU A 353 17.67 -28.97 -10.25
C LEU A 353 17.51 -29.54 -8.83
N ILE A 354 17.99 -28.81 -7.82
CA ILE A 354 18.01 -29.24 -6.42
C ILE A 354 17.45 -28.12 -5.54
N GLY A 355 16.45 -28.45 -4.72
CA GLY A 355 15.81 -27.53 -3.79
C GLY A 355 14.31 -27.79 -3.70
N PRO A 356 13.64 -27.40 -2.60
CA PRO A 356 12.20 -27.60 -2.44
C PRO A 356 11.37 -26.77 -3.45
N ASP A 357 11.90 -25.62 -3.90
CA ASP A 357 11.15 -24.67 -4.74
C ASP A 357 11.29 -24.92 -6.25
N VAL A 358 11.99 -25.98 -6.66
CA VAL A 358 12.21 -26.26 -8.10
C VAL A 358 10.92 -26.50 -8.87
N ASP A 359 9.90 -27.01 -8.19
CA ASP A 359 8.56 -27.27 -8.74
C ASP A 359 7.53 -26.19 -8.35
N GLY A 360 7.92 -25.21 -7.52
CA GLY A 360 7.11 -24.05 -7.14
C GLY A 360 7.38 -22.83 -8.03
N VAL A 361 6.49 -21.86 -8.04
CA VAL A 361 6.63 -20.58 -8.79
C VAL A 361 7.55 -19.59 -8.05
N GLY A 362 8.48 -20.09 -7.23
CA GLY A 362 9.27 -19.28 -6.30
C GLY A 362 8.54 -18.98 -4.98
N ALA A 363 9.31 -18.57 -3.96
CA ALA A 363 8.79 -18.20 -2.65
C ALA A 363 8.07 -16.84 -2.76
N GLN A 364 6.74 -16.87 -2.91
CA GLN A 364 5.93 -15.70 -2.65
C GLN A 364 6.03 -15.33 -1.16
N GLY A 365 6.03 -14.03 -0.85
CA GLY A 365 5.85 -13.59 0.52
C GLY A 365 4.50 -14.01 1.11
N GLY A 366 4.38 -13.95 2.43
CA GLY A 366 3.13 -14.26 3.12
C GLY A 366 2.26 -13.04 3.39
N GLY A 367 1.23 -13.23 4.21
CA GLY A 367 0.44 -12.12 4.78
C GLY A 367 -0.44 -11.39 3.78
N SER A 368 -0.60 -10.08 3.98
CA SER A 368 -1.43 -9.20 3.15
C SER A 368 -0.96 -9.10 1.71
N SER A 369 0.36 -9.13 1.46
CA SER A 369 0.95 -9.08 0.12
C SER A 369 0.82 -10.37 -0.70
N MET A 370 0.13 -11.39 -0.21
CA MET A 370 -0.07 -12.63 -0.96
C MET A 370 -1.12 -12.43 -2.08
N VAL A 371 -0.73 -12.80 -3.29
CA VAL A 371 -1.51 -12.71 -4.54
C VAL A 371 -1.62 -14.07 -5.19
N ARG A 372 -2.83 -14.50 -5.53
CA ARG A 372 -3.00 -15.71 -6.33
C ARG A 372 -2.75 -15.37 -7.81
N GLY A 373 -1.61 -15.81 -8.35
CA GLY A 373 -1.21 -15.47 -9.72
C GLY A 373 -2.12 -16.03 -10.81
N THR A 374 -2.46 -15.22 -11.81
CA THR A 374 -3.09 -15.63 -13.09
C THR A 374 -2.21 -16.63 -13.86
N LYS A 375 -0.89 -16.43 -13.80
CA LYS A 375 0.13 -17.27 -14.45
C LYS A 375 1.31 -17.53 -13.52
N GLY A 376 2.01 -18.64 -13.79
CA GLY A 376 3.21 -19.03 -13.06
C GLY A 376 3.97 -20.17 -13.72
N VAL A 377 5.29 -20.05 -13.78
CA VAL A 377 6.18 -21.08 -14.33
C VAL A 377 7.23 -21.44 -13.27
N SER A 378 7.28 -22.71 -12.87
CA SER A 378 8.32 -23.20 -11.97
C SER A 378 9.67 -23.34 -12.68
N PRO A 379 10.81 -23.28 -11.97
CA PRO A 379 12.14 -23.52 -12.54
C PRO A 379 12.23 -24.85 -13.31
N SER A 380 11.59 -25.91 -12.82
CA SER A 380 11.58 -27.23 -13.46
C SER A 380 10.83 -27.23 -14.79
N ARG A 381 9.69 -26.53 -14.87
CA ARG A 381 8.92 -26.37 -16.10
C ARG A 381 9.66 -25.49 -17.11
N ALA A 382 10.20 -24.35 -16.68
CA ALA A 382 10.97 -23.46 -17.54
C ALA A 382 12.20 -24.16 -18.16
N SER A 383 12.92 -24.96 -17.36
CA SER A 383 14.11 -25.70 -17.82
C SER A 383 13.76 -26.80 -18.83
N ALA A 384 12.62 -27.48 -18.66
CA ALA A 384 12.15 -28.50 -19.59
C ALA A 384 11.76 -27.93 -20.96
N THR A 385 11.26 -26.69 -21.00
CA THR A 385 10.92 -25.99 -22.26
C THR A 385 12.15 -25.46 -22.99
N ARG A 386 13.22 -25.12 -22.26
CA ARG A 386 14.46 -24.53 -22.83
C ARG A 386 15.59 -25.54 -23.13
N SER A 387 15.55 -26.77 -22.62
CA SER A 387 16.64 -27.75 -22.79
C SER A 387 16.15 -29.19 -23.02
N ALA A 388 16.87 -29.94 -23.85
CA ALA A 388 16.57 -31.35 -24.15
C ALA A 388 16.92 -32.25 -22.96
N THR A 389 15.89 -32.81 -22.31
CA THR A 389 15.94 -33.86 -21.26
C THR A 389 16.33 -33.41 -19.83
N THR A 390 15.33 -33.04 -19.03
CA THR A 390 15.43 -32.83 -17.57
C THR A 390 15.31 -34.16 -16.82
N SER A 391 16.24 -34.50 -15.92
CA SER A 391 16.13 -35.67 -15.02
C SER A 391 15.80 -35.23 -13.59
N ARG A 392 14.76 -35.84 -13.00
CA ARG A 392 14.28 -35.57 -11.64
C ARG A 392 15.04 -36.41 -10.61
N SER A 393 15.27 -35.85 -9.41
CA SER A 393 15.66 -36.62 -8.22
C SER A 393 14.72 -36.24 -7.06
N PRO A 394 14.00 -37.18 -6.44
CA PRO A 394 13.17 -36.88 -5.28
C PRO A 394 14.05 -36.56 -4.07
N SER A 395 13.76 -35.45 -3.39
CA SER A 395 14.39 -35.11 -2.11
C SER A 395 14.02 -36.14 -1.04
N ARG A 396 15.00 -36.70 -0.35
CA ARG A 396 14.77 -37.47 0.87
C ARG A 396 14.22 -36.52 1.94
N THR A 397 12.97 -36.74 2.34
CA THR A 397 12.40 -36.19 3.57
C THR A 397 13.28 -36.58 4.76
N ALA A 398 13.85 -35.59 5.45
CA ALA A 398 14.42 -35.80 6.76
C ALA A 398 13.28 -36.06 7.76
N PRO A 399 13.40 -37.01 8.71
CA PRO A 399 12.38 -37.22 9.73
C PRO A 399 12.39 -36.03 10.70
N THR A 400 11.23 -35.42 10.89
CA THR A 400 10.95 -34.50 11.99
C THR A 400 11.20 -35.20 13.33
N ARG A 401 12.02 -34.60 14.18
CA ARG A 401 12.08 -34.90 15.62
C ARG A 401 11.45 -33.76 16.40
#